data_AF-A0A0K8MD46-F1
#
_entry.id   AF-A0A0K8MD46-F1
#
_cell.length_a   1.000
_cell.length_b   1.000
_cell.length_c   1.000
_cell.angle_alpha   90.00
_cell.angle_beta   90.00
_cell.angle_gamma   90.00
#
_symmetry.space_group_name_H-M   'P 1'
#
loop_
_entity.id
_entity.type
_entity.pdbx_description
1 polymer ?
#
loop_
_entity_poly.entity_id
_entity_poly.type
_entity_poly.pdbx_seq_one_letter_code
_entity_poly.pdbx_strand_id
1 'polypeptide(L)' 'MYDLLPKLPPKSVLILDNATFHKGKAMQKAIAEAGHIVLYLPPYSPDFNPIEHKWAQAKAIRRKKRCSIEQLFQDNKI' A
#
# COMPACT_ATOMS: atom_id res chain seq x y z
N MET A 1 11.59 13.60 2.06
CA MET A 1 12.38 12.36 2.19
C MET A 1 11.39 11.19 2.14
N TYR A 2 11.52 10.27 1.18
CA TYR A 2 10.54 9.19 1.00
C TYR A 2 10.63 8.20 2.17
N ASP A 3 9.55 8.03 2.93
CA ASP A 3 9.53 7.18 4.14
C ASP A 3 9.64 5.67 3.83
N LEU A 4 9.18 5.25 2.65
CA LEU A 4 9.12 3.85 2.26
C LEU A 4 10.47 3.26 1.85
N LEU A 5 11.19 3.91 0.91
CA LEU A 5 12.39 3.33 0.28
C LEU A 5 13.47 2.91 1.28
N PRO A 6 13.81 3.70 2.32
CA PRO A 6 14.82 3.30 3.30
C PRO A 6 14.43 2.09 4.16
N LYS A 7 13.14 1.74 4.21
CA LYS A 7 12.59 0.65 5.02
C LYS A 7 12.42 -0.66 4.24
N LEU A 8 12.63 -0.62 2.92
CA LEU A 8 12.46 -1.80 2.08
C LEU A 8 13.68 -2.72 2.14
N PRO A 9 13.48 -4.04 2.14
CA PRO A 9 14.56 -4.98 1.89
C PRO A 9 15.19 -4.73 0.50
N PRO A 10 16.49 -5.04 0.33
CA PRO A 10 17.16 -4.92 -0.97
C PRO A 10 16.40 -5.70 -2.06
N LYS A 11 16.34 -5.14 -3.28
CA LYS A 11 15.73 -5.77 -4.47
C LYS A 11 14.24 -6.14 -4.32
N SER A 12 13.50 -5.40 -3.49
CA SER A 12 12.05 -5.55 -3.35
C SER A 12 11.25 -5.29 -4.63
N VAL A 13 10.08 -5.92 -4.71
CA VAL A 13 9.06 -5.71 -5.74
C VAL A 13 7.89 -4.95 -5.12
N LEU A 14 7.58 -3.77 -5.63
CA LEU A 14 6.42 -2.99 -5.22
C LEU A 14 5.25 -3.35 -6.12
N ILE A 15 4.20 -3.93 -5.54
CA ILE A 15 2.95 -4.21 -6.24
C ILE A 15 2.00 -3.03 -5.99
N LEU A 16 1.57 -2.35 -7.06
CA LEU A 16 0.65 -1.23 -7.01
C LEU A 16 -0.61 -1.55 -7.81
N ASP A 17 -1.74 -0.95 -7.42
CA ASP A 17 -2.92 -0.98 -8.27
C ASP A 17 -2.69 -0.16 -9.56
N ASN A 18 -3.62 -0.27 -10.51
CA ASN A 18 -3.45 0.32 -11.84
C ASN A 18 -3.84 1.81 -11.92
N ALA A 19 -4.04 2.50 -10.79
CA ALA A 19 -4.45 3.91 -10.80
C ALA A 19 -3.42 4.81 -11.51
N THR A 20 -3.91 5.81 -12.22
CA THR A 20 -3.08 6.67 -13.09
C THR A 20 -1.98 7.41 -12.32
N PHE A 21 -2.26 7.81 -11.08
CA PHE A 21 -1.28 8.50 -10.23
C PHE A 21 -0.14 7.60 -9.72
N HIS A 22 -0.28 6.27 -9.78
CA HIS A 22 0.84 5.34 -9.52
C HIS A 22 1.81 5.22 -10.70
N LYS A 23 1.55 5.87 -11.82
CA LYS A 23 2.40 5.82 -13.03
C LYS A 23 3.29 7.06 -13.20
N GLY A 24 3.53 7.79 -12.11
CA GLY A 24 4.42 8.95 -12.11
C GLY A 24 5.87 8.58 -12.43
N LYS A 25 6.44 9.19 -13.47
CA LYS A 25 7.83 8.95 -13.90
C LYS A 25 8.86 9.17 -12.79
N ALA A 26 8.68 10.22 -11.98
CA ALA A 26 9.59 10.52 -10.88
C ALA A 26 9.62 9.42 -9.80
N MET A 27 8.45 8.84 -9.49
CA MET A 27 8.33 7.73 -8.53
C MET A 27 9.01 6.46 -9.08
N GLN A 28 8.72 6.09 -10.34
CA GLN A 28 9.33 4.94 -10.99
C GLN A 28 10.86 5.07 -11.03
N LYS A 29 11.37 6.27 -11.35
CA LYS A 29 12.81 6.56 -11.35
C LYS A 29 13.42 6.38 -9.96
N ALA A 30 12.82 6.97 -8.92
CA ALA A 30 13.32 6.84 -7.55
C ALA A 30 13.34 5.39 -7.05
N ILE A 31 12.32 4.60 -7.40
CA ILE A 31 12.24 3.17 -7.04
C ILE A 31 13.34 2.37 -7.78
N ALA A 32 13.54 2.64 -9.07
CA ALA A 32 14.58 1.99 -9.86
C ALA A 32 16.00 2.34 -9.39
N GLU A 33 16.26 3.61 -9.08
CA GLU A 33 17.54 4.09 -8.53
C GLU A 33 17.83 3.48 -7.15
N ALA A 34 16.80 3.18 -6.35
CA ALA A 34 16.92 2.43 -5.11
C ALA A 34 17.11 0.90 -5.31
N GLY A 35 17.15 0.42 -6.56
CA GLY A 35 17.37 -0.99 -6.89
C GLY A 35 16.13 -1.87 -6.72
N HIS A 36 14.93 -1.28 -6.75
CA HIS A 36 13.65 -1.97 -6.66
C HIS A 36 12.91 -1.96 -8.00
N ILE A 37 11.88 -2.79 -8.13
CA ILE A 37 11.01 -2.82 -9.31
C ILE A 37 9.55 -2.56 -8.93
N VAL A 38 8.77 -2.05 -9.88
CA VAL A 38 7.33 -1.82 -9.73
C VAL A 38 6.58 -2.77 -10.66
N LEU A 39 5.55 -3.43 -10.13
CA LEU A 39 4.57 -4.19 -10.90
C LEU A 39 3.18 -3.60 -10.67
N TYR A 40 2.42 -3.47 -11.75
CA TYR A 40 1.04 -2.99 -11.70
C TYR A 40 0.09 -4.17 -11.82
N LEU A 41 -0.93 -4.20 -10.99
CA LEU A 41 -2.01 -5.17 -11.12
C LEU A 41 -2.82 -4.92 -12.41
N PRO A 42 -3.44 -5.96 -13.01
CA PRO A 42 -4.35 -5.78 -14.12
C PRO A 42 -5.55 -4.89 -13.72
N PRO A 43 -6.19 -4.21 -14.70
CA PRO A 43 -7.42 -3.48 -14.44
C PRO A 43 -8.47 -4.33 -13.71
N TYR A 44 -9.20 -3.72 -12.77
CA TYR A 44 -10.31 -4.35 -12.05
C TYR A 44 -9.96 -5.69 -11.39
N SER A 45 -8.72 -5.83 -10.88
CA SER A 45 -8.25 -7.04 -10.18
C SER A 45 -8.04 -6.81 -8.67
N PRO A 46 -9.09 -6.41 -7.92
CA PRO A 46 -8.96 -6.17 -6.48
C PRO A 46 -8.60 -7.45 -5.71
N ASP A 47 -8.98 -8.62 -6.23
CA ASP A 47 -8.67 -9.92 -5.63
C ASP A 47 -7.16 -10.20 -5.57
N PHE A 48 -6.37 -9.54 -6.42
CA PHE A 48 -4.90 -9.63 -6.41
C PHE A 48 -4.23 -8.58 -5.54
N ASN A 49 -5.00 -7.75 -4.81
CA ASN A 49 -4.47 -6.73 -3.91
C ASN A 49 -4.70 -7.12 -2.44
N PRO A 50 -3.71 -7.73 -1.74
CA PRO A 50 -3.90 -8.21 -0.37
C PRO A 50 -4.32 -7.12 0.64
N ILE A 51 -4.05 -5.85 0.35
CA ILE A 51 -4.46 -4.73 1.22
C ILE A 51 -5.98 -4.60 1.33
N GLU A 52 -6.74 -5.10 0.35
CA GLU A 52 -8.21 -5.06 0.39
C GLU A 52 -8.77 -5.86 1.58
N HIS A 53 -8.14 -6.99 1.91
CA HIS A 53 -8.51 -7.77 3.10
C HIS A 53 -8.22 -7.00 4.38
N LYS A 54 -7.11 -6.26 4.43
CA LYS A 54 -6.77 -5.38 5.58
C LYS A 54 -7.77 -4.24 5.71
N TRP A 55 -8.21 -3.63 4.61
CA TRP A 55 -9.27 -2.62 4.64
C TRP A 55 -10.61 -3.19 5.09
N ALA A 56 -10.97 -4.40 4.67
CA ALA A 56 -12.16 -5.07 5.15
C ALA A 56 -12.11 -5.30 6.68
N GLN A 57 -10.97 -5.76 7.19
CA GLN A 57 -10.71 -5.92 8.63
C GLN A 57 -10.84 -4.58 9.38
N ALA A 58 -10.21 -3.52 8.89
CA ALA A 58 -10.28 -2.18 9.48
C ALA A 58 -11.72 -1.66 9.57
N LYS A 59 -12.47 -1.78 8.48
CA LYS A 59 -13.89 -1.39 8.43
C LYS A 59 -14.74 -2.19 9.40
N ALA A 60 -14.49 -3.50 9.53
CA ALA A 60 -15.21 -4.35 10.48
C ALA A 60 -14.96 -3.92 11.94
N ILE A 61 -13.69 -3.70 12.30
CA ILE A 61 -13.31 -3.26 13.66
C ILE A 61 -13.94 -1.90 13.97
N ARG A 62 -13.84 -0.93 13.05
CA ARG A 62 -14.42 0.40 13.25
C ARG A 62 -15.94 0.36 13.41
N ARG A 63 -16.65 -0.45 12.62
CA ARG A 63 -18.12 -0.62 12.78
C ARG A 63 -18.49 -1.20 14.14
N LYS A 64 -17.69 -2.16 14.64
CA LYS A 64 -17.91 -2.78 15.95
C LYS A 64 -17.61 -1.84 17.12
N LYS A 65 -16.48 -1.12 17.07
CA LYS A 65 -15.99 -0.28 18.17
C LYS A 65 -16.53 1.17 18.14
N ARG A 66 -17.02 1.63 16.98
CA ARG A 66 -17.43 3.02 16.72
C ARG A 66 -16.35 4.05 17.11
N CYS A 67 -15.08 3.70 16.87
CA CYS A 67 -13.93 4.52 17.24
C CYS A 67 -13.53 5.53 16.14
N SER A 68 -12.67 6.48 16.51
CA SER A 68 -12.04 7.39 15.56
C SER A 68 -11.03 6.65 14.65
N ILE A 69 -10.54 7.34 13.63
CA ILE A 69 -9.54 6.80 12.70
C ILE A 69 -8.21 6.62 13.43
N GLU A 70 -7.83 7.58 14.27
CA GLU A 70 -6.59 7.58 15.05
C GLU A 70 -6.57 6.37 16.00
N GLN A 71 -7.66 6.17 16.74
CA GLN A 71 -7.84 5.02 17.63
C GLN A 71 -7.81 3.70 16.87
N LEU A 72 -8.37 3.65 15.65
CA LEU A 72 -8.38 2.44 14.84
C LEU A 72 -6.95 1.96 14.54
N PHE A 73 -6.04 2.86 14.16
CA PHE A 73 -4.67 2.51 13.78
C PHE A 73 -3.65 2.50 14.93
N GLN A 74 -3.98 3.10 16.07
CA GLN A 74 -3.14 3.03 17.29
C GLN A 74 -3.40 1.76 18.10
N ASP A 75 -4.68 1.41 18.29
CA ASP A 75 -5.07 0.34 19.22
C ASP A 75 -5.12 -1.05 18.58
N ASN A 76 -5.16 -1.10 17.25
CA ASN A 76 -5.27 -2.31 16.49
C ASN A 76 -4.11 -2.28 15.50
N LYS A 77 -3.19 -3.23 15.58
CA LYS A 77 -2.08 -3.42 14.63
C LYS A 77 -2.61 -3.82 13.24
N ILE A 78 -3.37 -2.92 12.63
CA ILE A 78 -3.95 -3.05 11.29
C ILE A 78 -2.99 -2.43 10.29
#